data_AF-A0A962UTJ8-F1
#
_entry.id   AF-A0A962UTJ8-F1
#
_cell.length_a   1.000
_cell.length_b   1.000
_cell.length_c   1.000
_cell.angle_alpha   90.00
_cell.angle_beta   90.00
_cell.angle_gamma   90.00
#
_symmetry.space_group_name_H-M   'P 1'
#
loop_
_entity.id
_entity.type
_entity.pdbx_description
1 polymer ?
#
loop_
_entity_poly.entity_id
_entity_poly.type
_entity_poly.pdbx_seq_one_letter_code
_entity_poly.pdbx_strand_id
1 'polypeptide(L)'
;MTSQAEHSEDSRLHRLQEILASGAVREATRLLRSLAPAEIAHLLESLPPAERELVWNLVDEEHDGQILLLVTDEVRAQLIRHMDPEELLAATENLDLDDLADLVQQMPAAITAEVMNALDDQRRHRLQTVLSYPEDTAGGLMNTDTVTVRPEVTLDVVLRYLRRLGDAVPSSTDKLFVVNRDDGYLGILR
;
A
#
# COMPACT_ATOMS: atom_id res chain seq x y z
N MET A 1 13.41 24.77 5.41
CA MET A 1 13.95 23.45 4.99
C MET A 1 13.32 22.97 3.68
N THR A 2 12.13 23.47 3.31
CA THR A 2 11.41 23.18 2.05
C THR A 2 12.16 23.60 0.77
N SER A 3 12.84 24.75 0.77
CA SER A 3 13.48 25.31 -0.43
C SER A 3 14.67 24.50 -1.01
N GLN A 4 15.31 23.61 -0.24
CA GLN A 4 16.38 22.73 -0.77
C GLN A 4 15.84 21.42 -1.34
N ALA A 5 14.70 20.93 -0.84
CA ALA A 5 14.02 19.74 -1.37
C ALA A 5 13.39 20.07 -2.73
N GLU A 6 12.64 21.19 -2.81
CA GLU A 6 12.01 21.68 -4.04
C GLU A 6 13.04 21.88 -5.18
N HIS A 7 14.22 22.44 -4.87
CA HIS A 7 15.28 22.65 -5.88
C HIS A 7 15.94 21.35 -6.37
N SER A 8 16.00 20.34 -5.50
CA SER A 8 16.48 19.01 -5.89
C SER A 8 15.43 18.28 -6.73
N GLU A 9 14.15 18.49 -6.46
CA GLU A 9 13.02 17.88 -7.17
C GLU A 9 12.90 18.42 -8.60
N ASP A 10 12.89 19.74 -8.77
CA ASP A 10 12.87 20.37 -10.10
C ASP A 10 14.05 19.89 -10.96
N SER A 11 15.23 19.74 -10.35
CA SER A 11 16.42 19.23 -11.04
C SER A 11 16.28 17.76 -11.45
N ARG A 12 15.58 16.93 -10.66
CA ARG A 12 15.35 15.51 -10.96
C ARG A 12 14.27 15.32 -12.02
N LEU A 13 13.19 16.09 -11.95
CA LEU A 13 12.13 16.09 -12.95
C LEU A 13 12.67 16.51 -14.31
N HIS A 14 13.43 17.61 -14.37
CA HIS A 14 14.07 18.02 -15.62
C HIS A 14 15.02 16.96 -16.16
N ARG A 15 15.81 16.32 -15.30
CA ARG A 15 16.69 15.23 -15.72
C ARG A 15 15.91 14.04 -16.28
N LEU A 16 14.80 13.65 -15.65
CA LEU A 16 13.96 12.57 -16.15
C LEU A 16 13.35 12.92 -17.51
N GLN A 17 12.85 14.15 -17.68
CA GLN A 17 12.33 14.64 -18.96
C GLN A 17 13.38 14.63 -20.07
N GLU A 18 14.62 15.06 -19.79
CA GLU A 18 15.73 14.98 -20.76
C GLU A 18 16.04 13.53 -21.17
N ILE A 19 16.04 12.61 -20.21
CA ILE A 19 16.28 11.19 -20.46
C ILE A 19 15.14 10.58 -21.31
N LEU A 20 13.88 10.91 -20.99
CA LEU A 20 12.72 10.47 -21.76
C LEU A 20 12.74 11.03 -23.19
N ALA A 21 13.04 12.32 -23.35
CA ALA A 21 13.14 12.99 -24.64
C ALA A 21 14.27 12.43 -25.52
N SER A 22 15.38 11.98 -24.91
CA SER A 22 16.49 11.35 -25.61
C SER A 22 16.28 9.85 -25.91
N GLY A 23 15.18 9.25 -25.42
CA GLY A 23 14.87 7.83 -25.60
C GLY A 23 15.80 6.89 -24.82
N ALA A 24 16.53 7.40 -23.83
CA ALA A 24 17.51 6.65 -23.04
C ALA A 24 16.83 5.80 -21.94
N VAL A 25 15.98 4.85 -22.35
CA VAL A 25 15.16 4.01 -21.47
C VAL A 25 15.96 3.37 -20.33
N ARG A 26 17.16 2.84 -20.62
CA ARG A 26 18.01 2.20 -19.60
C ARG A 26 18.48 3.16 -18.51
N GLU A 27 18.67 4.44 -18.85
CA GLU A 27 19.05 5.45 -17.87
C GLU A 27 17.84 5.86 -17.03
N ALA A 28 16.66 5.97 -17.64
CA ALA A 28 15.40 6.23 -16.94
C ALA A 28 15.10 5.14 -15.91
N THR A 29 15.12 3.87 -16.31
CA THR A 29 14.90 2.74 -15.39
C THR A 29 15.91 2.74 -14.23
N ARG A 30 17.18 3.06 -14.49
CA ARG A 30 18.21 3.12 -13.44
C ARG A 30 17.94 4.27 -12.46
N LEU A 31 17.50 5.41 -12.96
CA LEU A 31 17.11 6.54 -12.14
C LEU A 31 15.90 6.17 -11.27
N LEU A 32 14.84 5.63 -11.86
CA LEU A 32 13.62 5.22 -11.15
C LEU A 32 13.91 4.20 -10.05
N ARG A 33 14.75 3.19 -10.32
CA ARG A 33 15.17 2.20 -9.31
C ARG A 33 15.96 2.77 -8.13
N SER A 34 16.49 3.97 -8.26
CA SER A 34 17.19 4.65 -7.15
C SER A 34 16.28 5.55 -6.32
N LEU A 35 15.04 5.73 -6.73
CA LEU A 35 14.06 6.59 -6.07
C LEU A 35 13.16 5.78 -5.14
N ALA A 36 12.72 6.43 -4.07
CA ALA A 36 11.68 5.89 -3.20
C ALA A 36 10.29 5.97 -3.88
N PRO A 37 9.33 5.10 -3.51
CA PRO A 37 7.97 5.13 -4.04
C PRO A 37 7.30 6.51 -3.98
N ALA A 38 7.49 7.26 -2.88
CA ALA A 38 6.97 8.61 -2.73
C ALA A 38 7.57 9.60 -3.75
N GLU A 39 8.85 9.47 -4.08
CA GLU A 39 9.49 10.33 -5.07
C GLU A 39 8.98 10.00 -6.48
N ILE A 40 8.73 8.72 -6.77
CA ILE A 40 8.14 8.29 -8.03
C ILE A 40 6.70 8.79 -8.15
N ALA A 41 5.89 8.68 -7.09
CA ALA A 41 4.52 9.18 -7.05
C ALA A 41 4.46 10.69 -7.40
N HIS A 42 5.28 11.51 -6.75
CA HIS A 42 5.35 12.94 -7.06
C HIS A 42 5.82 13.26 -8.48
N LEU A 43 6.76 12.48 -9.02
CA LEU A 43 7.17 12.63 -10.42
C LEU A 43 6.01 12.31 -11.36
N LEU A 44 5.27 11.23 -11.13
CA LEU A 44 4.10 10.87 -11.94
C LEU A 44 3.03 11.97 -11.91
N GLU A 45 2.79 12.58 -10.75
CA GLU A 45 1.84 13.70 -10.62
C GLU A 45 2.25 14.92 -11.44
N SER A 46 3.54 15.18 -11.52
CA SER A 46 4.10 16.35 -12.19
C SER A 46 4.27 16.17 -13.72
N LEU A 47 4.12 14.94 -14.22
CA LEU A 47 4.28 14.62 -15.65
C LEU A 47 2.98 14.76 -16.44
N PRO A 48 3.05 15.14 -17.74
CA PRO A 48 1.91 15.05 -18.64
C PRO A 48 1.43 13.59 -18.81
N PRO A 49 0.14 13.36 -19.13
CA PRO A 49 -0.44 12.02 -19.27
C PRO A 49 0.37 11.04 -20.15
N ALA A 50 0.91 11.50 -21.28
CA ALA A 50 1.67 10.65 -22.20
C ALA A 50 3.05 10.25 -21.64
N GLU A 51 3.72 11.15 -20.92
CA GLU A 51 5.02 10.86 -20.29
C GLU A 51 4.83 9.98 -19.05
N ARG A 52 3.74 10.18 -18.32
CA ARG A 52 3.36 9.39 -17.14
C ARG A 52 3.24 7.90 -17.46
N GLU A 53 2.54 7.56 -18.54
CA GLU A 53 2.38 6.16 -18.98
C GLU A 53 3.73 5.52 -19.35
N LEU A 54 4.60 6.28 -20.03
CA LEU A 54 5.95 5.82 -20.34
C LEU A 54 6.79 5.58 -19.07
N VAL A 55 6.68 6.45 -18.07
CA VAL A 55 7.41 6.29 -16.81
C VAL A 55 6.85 5.13 -15.99
N TRP A 56 5.53 4.98 -15.93
CA TRP A 56 4.86 3.87 -15.23
C TRP A 56 5.36 2.51 -15.71
N ASN A 57 5.41 2.31 -17.03
CA ASN A 57 5.92 1.07 -17.64
C ASN A 57 7.42 0.79 -17.39
N LEU A 58 8.15 1.71 -16.76
CA LEU A 58 9.56 1.56 -16.39
C LEU A 58 9.77 1.38 -14.89
N VAL A 59 8.73 1.55 -14.09
CA VAL A 59 8.72 1.29 -12.65
C VAL A 59 8.79 -0.23 -12.43
N ASP A 60 9.37 -0.64 -11.31
CA ASP A 60 9.44 -2.04 -10.92
C ASP A 60 8.11 -2.43 -10.24
N GLU A 61 7.48 -3.52 -10.70
CA GLU A 61 6.13 -3.97 -10.27
C GLU A 61 6.03 -4.13 -8.74
N GLU A 62 7.15 -4.41 -8.06
CA GLU A 62 7.24 -4.51 -6.60
C GLU A 62 6.76 -3.24 -5.87
N HIS A 63 6.87 -2.07 -6.51
CA HIS A 63 6.53 -0.78 -5.90
C HIS A 63 5.15 -0.26 -6.31
N ASP A 64 4.44 -0.92 -7.22
CA ASP A 64 3.20 -0.39 -7.82
C ASP A 64 2.14 -0.12 -6.76
N GLY A 65 1.92 -1.06 -5.84
CA GLY A 65 0.96 -0.90 -4.74
C GLY A 65 1.26 0.34 -3.89
N GLN A 66 2.51 0.52 -3.49
CA GLN A 66 2.92 1.68 -2.68
C GLN A 66 2.80 2.99 -3.44
N ILE A 67 3.16 3.01 -4.73
CA ILE A 67 3.07 4.22 -5.55
C ILE A 67 1.60 4.59 -5.78
N LEU A 68 0.75 3.61 -6.08
CA LEU A 68 -0.69 3.82 -6.26
C LEU A 68 -1.33 4.46 -5.03
N LEU A 69 -0.92 4.08 -3.82
CA LEU A 69 -1.42 4.67 -2.57
C LEU A 69 -0.99 6.12 -2.35
N LEU A 70 0.19 6.49 -2.86
CA LEU A 70 0.80 7.80 -2.63
C LEU A 70 0.41 8.85 -3.66
N VAL A 71 -0.03 8.44 -4.85
CA VAL A 71 -0.54 9.37 -5.86
C VAL A 71 -1.97 9.84 -5.55
N THR A 72 -2.30 11.05 -5.99
CA THR A 72 -3.66 11.57 -6.02
C THR A 72 -4.66 10.65 -6.74
N ASP A 73 -5.92 10.67 -6.32
CA ASP A 73 -6.99 9.84 -6.87
C ASP A 73 -7.16 9.94 -8.39
N GLU A 74 -6.98 11.15 -8.94
CA GLU A 74 -7.08 11.37 -10.38
C GLU A 74 -5.98 10.62 -11.14
N VAL A 75 -4.74 10.69 -10.64
CA VAL A 75 -3.59 10.00 -11.22
C VAL A 75 -3.72 8.50 -11.01
N ARG A 76 -4.11 8.06 -9.81
CA ARG A 76 -4.36 6.65 -9.49
C ARG A 76 -5.37 6.02 -10.44
N ALA A 77 -6.53 6.66 -10.61
CA ALA A 77 -7.57 6.19 -11.52
C ALA A 77 -7.08 6.15 -12.97
N GLN A 78 -6.19 7.07 -13.38
CA GLN A 78 -5.58 7.01 -14.70
C GLN A 78 -4.65 5.81 -14.85
N LEU A 79 -3.78 5.55 -13.88
CA LEU A 79 -2.85 4.42 -13.91
C LEU A 79 -3.63 3.09 -13.94
N ILE A 80 -4.57 2.90 -13.02
CA ILE A 80 -5.42 1.70 -12.94
C ILE A 80 -6.14 1.39 -14.26
N ARG A 81 -6.56 2.40 -15.03
CA ARG A 81 -7.23 2.20 -16.33
C ARG A 81 -6.33 1.61 -17.41
N HIS A 82 -5.02 1.76 -17.30
CA HIS A 82 -4.04 1.29 -18.28
C HIS A 82 -3.28 0.05 -17.81
N MET A 83 -3.42 -0.34 -16.55
CA MET A 83 -2.83 -1.56 -15.99
C MET A 83 -3.58 -2.80 -16.46
N ASP A 84 -2.83 -3.87 -16.63
CA ASP A 84 -3.42 -5.19 -16.86
C ASP A 84 -4.01 -5.74 -15.55
N PRO A 85 -5.09 -6.54 -15.60
CA PRO A 85 -5.69 -7.20 -14.43
C PRO A 85 -4.69 -7.91 -13.52
N GLU A 86 -3.69 -8.59 -14.11
CA GLU A 86 -2.68 -9.36 -13.39
C GLU A 86 -1.71 -8.45 -12.61
N GLU A 87 -1.30 -7.34 -13.22
CA GLU A 87 -0.45 -6.31 -12.60
C GLU A 87 -1.18 -5.65 -11.42
N LEU A 88 -2.46 -5.31 -11.63
CA LEU A 88 -3.29 -4.71 -10.58
C LEU A 88 -3.50 -5.66 -9.40
N LEU A 89 -3.68 -6.96 -9.66
CA LEU A 89 -3.77 -7.98 -8.61
C LEU A 89 -2.45 -8.09 -7.84
N ALA A 90 -1.31 -8.17 -8.56
CA ALA A 90 0.02 -8.24 -7.95
C ALA A 90 0.31 -7.02 -7.07
N ALA A 91 -0.08 -5.82 -7.50
CA ALA A 91 0.05 -4.59 -6.73
C ALA A 91 -0.72 -4.62 -5.40
N THR A 92 -1.77 -5.45 -5.27
CA THR A 92 -2.54 -5.60 -4.03
C THR A 92 -2.02 -6.64 -3.05
N GLU A 93 -1.18 -7.58 -3.48
CA GLU A 93 -0.84 -8.76 -2.67
C GLU A 93 -0.10 -8.42 -1.37
N ASN A 94 0.72 -7.37 -1.41
CA ASN A 94 1.57 -6.95 -0.29
C ASN A 94 1.01 -5.76 0.50
N LEU A 95 -0.23 -5.36 0.24
CA LEU A 95 -0.85 -4.24 0.94
C LEU A 95 -1.47 -4.68 2.28
N ASP A 96 -1.39 -3.77 3.25
CA ASP A 96 -2.14 -3.88 4.49
C ASP A 96 -3.64 -3.69 4.22
N LEU A 97 -4.51 -4.13 5.14
CA LEU A 97 -5.95 -4.16 4.88
C LEU A 97 -6.60 -2.78 4.73
N ASP A 98 -6.08 -1.76 5.41
CA ASP A 98 -6.49 -0.36 5.27
C ASP A 98 -6.07 0.21 3.91
N ASP A 99 -4.80 0.05 3.55
CA ASP A 99 -4.29 0.43 2.22
C ASP A 99 -5.07 -0.25 1.09
N LEU A 100 -5.37 -1.54 1.26
CA LEU A 100 -6.17 -2.29 0.30
C LEU A 100 -7.60 -1.75 0.20
N ALA A 101 -8.20 -1.31 1.30
CA ALA A 101 -9.54 -0.72 1.29
C ALA A 101 -9.59 0.58 0.48
N ASP A 102 -8.55 1.41 0.56
CA ASP A 102 -8.44 2.63 -0.22
C ASP A 102 -8.32 2.34 -1.72
N LEU A 103 -7.50 1.34 -2.08
CA LEU A 103 -7.24 1.02 -3.48
C LEU A 103 -8.43 0.31 -4.15
N VAL A 104 -9.05 -0.65 -3.47
CA VAL A 104 -10.13 -1.51 -4.02
C VAL A 104 -11.36 -0.70 -4.44
N GLN A 105 -11.62 0.44 -3.81
CA GLN A 105 -12.75 1.32 -4.15
C GLN A 105 -12.61 1.99 -5.53
N GLN A 106 -11.39 2.14 -6.03
CA GLN A 106 -11.10 2.74 -7.34
C GLN A 106 -10.90 1.71 -8.46
N MET A 107 -10.91 0.41 -8.12
CA MET A 107 -10.70 -0.68 -9.06
C MET A 107 -11.98 -1.09 -9.82
N PRO A 108 -11.84 -1.74 -11.00
CA PRO A 108 -12.96 -2.38 -11.67
C PRO A 108 -13.53 -3.52 -10.81
N ALA A 109 -14.86 -3.65 -10.76
CA ALA A 109 -15.56 -4.64 -9.92
C ALA A 109 -15.13 -6.10 -10.16
N ALA A 110 -14.68 -6.43 -11.38
CA ALA A 110 -14.13 -7.75 -11.69
C ALA A 110 -12.83 -8.03 -10.90
N ILE A 111 -11.93 -7.05 -10.87
CA ILE A 111 -10.65 -7.16 -10.14
C ILE A 111 -10.88 -7.13 -8.65
N THR A 112 -11.76 -6.25 -8.17
CA THR A 112 -12.20 -6.24 -6.76
C THR A 112 -12.66 -7.63 -6.31
N ALA A 113 -13.45 -8.33 -7.13
CA ALA A 113 -13.90 -9.67 -6.80
C ALA A 113 -12.74 -10.69 -6.74
N GLU A 114 -11.77 -10.59 -7.64
CA GLU A 114 -10.57 -11.45 -7.65
C GLU A 114 -9.69 -11.21 -6.42
N VAL A 115 -9.40 -9.96 -6.09
CA VAL A 115 -8.68 -9.56 -4.86
C VAL A 115 -9.39 -10.12 -3.63
N MET A 116 -10.71 -9.95 -3.53
CA MET A 116 -11.50 -10.49 -2.43
C MET A 116 -11.46 -12.02 -2.35
N ASN A 117 -11.38 -12.71 -3.49
CA ASN A 117 -11.28 -14.17 -3.53
C ASN A 117 -9.88 -14.66 -3.15
N ALA A 118 -8.83 -13.88 -3.39
CA ALA A 118 -7.46 -14.19 -3.01
C ALA A 118 -7.21 -14.12 -1.48
N LEU A 119 -7.98 -13.28 -0.77
CA LEU A 119 -7.89 -13.16 0.68
C LEU A 119 -8.43 -14.40 1.41
N ASP A 120 -7.86 -14.72 2.58
CA ASP A 120 -8.46 -15.70 3.49
C ASP A 120 -9.78 -15.19 4.10
N ASP A 121 -10.57 -16.08 4.69
CA ASP A 121 -11.89 -15.74 5.23
C ASP A 121 -11.85 -14.64 6.30
N GLN A 122 -10.79 -14.60 7.12
CA GLN A 122 -10.63 -13.63 8.20
C GLN A 122 -10.26 -12.26 7.64
N ARG A 123 -9.27 -12.18 6.75
CA ARG A 123 -8.86 -10.95 6.05
C ARG A 123 -10.00 -10.39 5.21
N ARG A 124 -10.73 -11.25 4.49
CA ARG A 124 -11.91 -10.85 3.71
C ARG A 124 -13.00 -10.22 4.60
N HIS A 125 -13.31 -10.83 5.75
CA HIS A 125 -14.31 -10.30 6.67
C HIS A 125 -13.90 -8.96 7.28
N ARG A 126 -12.61 -8.80 7.62
CA ARG A 126 -12.04 -7.54 8.09
C ARG A 126 -12.11 -6.45 7.02
N LEU A 127 -11.71 -6.75 5.78
CA LEU A 127 -11.79 -5.80 4.68
C LEU A 127 -13.23 -5.35 4.43
N GLN A 128 -14.20 -6.27 4.43
CA GLN A 128 -15.63 -5.91 4.30
C GLN A 128 -16.11 -5.01 5.44
N THR A 129 -15.56 -5.20 6.63
CA THR A 129 -15.88 -4.36 7.79
C THR A 129 -15.30 -2.96 7.60
N VAL A 130 -14.04 -2.83 7.18
CA VAL A 130 -13.42 -1.53 6.86
C VAL A 130 -14.21 -0.81 5.76
N LEU A 131 -14.51 -1.48 4.65
CA LEU A 131 -15.31 -0.95 3.54
C LEU A 131 -16.76 -0.59 3.91
N SER A 132 -17.27 -1.05 5.06
CA SER A 132 -18.60 -0.65 5.56
C SER A 132 -18.60 0.71 6.24
N TYR A 133 -17.42 1.21 6.61
CA TYR A 133 -17.24 2.54 7.19
C TYR A 133 -16.84 3.54 6.11
N PRO A 134 -17.24 4.82 6.22
CA PRO A 134 -16.74 5.87 5.35
C PRO A 134 -15.22 6.08 5.57
N GLU A 135 -14.50 6.41 4.51
CA GLU A 135 -13.04 6.61 4.49
C GLU A 135 -12.56 7.60 5.57
N ASP A 136 -13.24 8.74 5.72
CA ASP A 136 -12.88 9.79 6.70
C ASP A 136 -13.23 9.45 8.17
N THR A 137 -13.54 8.20 8.48
CA THR A 137 -13.88 7.77 9.84
C THR A 137 -12.81 6.88 10.44
N ALA A 138 -12.81 6.76 11.77
CA ALA A 138 -11.90 5.85 12.45
C ALA A 138 -12.01 4.41 11.94
N GLY A 139 -13.17 3.96 11.44
CA GLY A 139 -13.32 2.62 10.88
C GLY A 139 -12.74 2.46 9.47
N GLY A 140 -12.77 3.53 8.67
CA GLY A 140 -12.16 3.54 7.33
C GLY A 140 -10.64 3.67 7.38
N LEU A 141 -10.10 4.46 8.33
CA LEU A 141 -8.66 4.69 8.49
C LEU A 141 -7.93 3.68 9.38
N MET A 142 -8.62 2.68 9.94
CA MET A 142 -8.01 1.76 10.90
C MET A 142 -7.35 0.58 10.19
N ASN A 143 -6.04 0.43 10.41
CA ASN A 143 -5.37 -0.84 10.15
C ASN A 143 -5.90 -1.92 11.11
N THR A 144 -6.48 -2.98 10.55
CA THR A 144 -7.09 -4.08 11.32
C THR A 144 -6.10 -5.21 11.66
N ASP A 145 -4.86 -5.13 11.16
CA ASP A 145 -3.82 -6.10 11.42
C ASP A 145 -3.19 -5.84 12.80
N THR A 146 -3.81 -6.49 13.78
CA THR A 146 -3.41 -6.43 15.18
C THR A 146 -3.22 -7.81 15.77
N VAL A 147 -2.25 -7.94 16.68
CA VAL A 147 -2.02 -9.18 17.42
C VAL A 147 -2.85 -9.17 18.70
N THR A 148 -3.79 -10.11 18.75
CA THR A 148 -4.67 -10.30 19.91
C THR A 148 -4.29 -11.53 20.72
N VAL A 149 -4.51 -11.47 22.03
CA VAL A 149 -4.26 -12.58 22.98
C VAL A 149 -5.46 -12.79 23.89
N ARG A 150 -5.65 -14.02 24.37
CA ARG A 150 -6.72 -14.36 25.32
C ARG A 150 -6.23 -14.20 26.77
N PRO A 151 -7.07 -13.71 27.71
CA PRO A 151 -6.64 -13.43 29.08
C PRO A 151 -6.23 -14.68 29.88
N GLU A 152 -6.69 -15.85 29.49
CA GLU A 152 -6.37 -17.12 30.16
C GLU A 152 -5.02 -17.72 29.73
N VAL A 153 -4.33 -17.10 28.75
CA VAL A 153 -3.09 -17.62 28.17
C VAL A 153 -1.88 -17.11 28.94
N THR A 154 -0.99 -18.02 29.32
CA THR A 154 0.28 -17.70 30.00
C THR A 154 1.26 -16.96 29.08
N LEU A 155 2.10 -16.10 29.64
CA LEU A 155 3.12 -15.35 28.89
C LEU A 155 4.05 -16.23 28.05
N ASP A 156 4.43 -17.43 28.53
CA ASP A 156 5.28 -18.36 27.76
C ASP A 156 4.63 -18.79 26.44
N VAL A 157 3.32 -19.02 26.46
CA VAL A 157 2.54 -19.38 25.26
C VAL A 157 2.40 -18.17 24.35
N VAL A 158 2.18 -16.98 24.89
CA VAL A 158 2.17 -15.74 24.10
C VAL A 158 3.51 -15.52 23.40
N LEU A 159 4.64 -15.63 24.11
CA LEU A 159 5.97 -15.50 23.52
C LEU A 159 6.24 -16.56 22.45
N ARG A 160 5.82 -17.81 22.67
CA ARG A 160 5.92 -18.86 21.66
C ARG A 160 5.05 -18.56 20.44
N TYR A 161 3.86 -18.00 20.65
CA TYR A 161 2.95 -17.59 19.59
C TYR A 161 3.55 -16.45 18.73
N LEU A 162 4.10 -15.41 19.37
CA LEU A 162 4.79 -14.32 18.66
C LEU A 162 6.00 -14.82 17.87
N ARG A 163 6.83 -15.70 18.46
CA ARG A 163 7.96 -16.32 17.74
C ARG A 163 7.51 -17.18 16.57
N ARG A 164 6.33 -17.79 16.64
CA ARG A 164 5.75 -18.57 15.55
C ARG A 164 5.25 -17.66 14.43
N LEU A 165 4.67 -16.51 14.76
CA LEU A 165 4.25 -15.51 13.79
C LEU A 165 5.45 -14.91 13.05
N GLY A 166 6.57 -14.66 13.75
CA GLY A 166 7.80 -14.16 13.13
C GLY A 166 7.53 -12.87 12.36
N ASP A 167 7.79 -12.89 11.06
CA ASP A 167 7.61 -11.74 10.15
C ASP A 167 6.13 -11.40 9.88
N ALA A 168 5.19 -12.28 10.25
CA ALA A 168 3.76 -12.00 10.18
C ALA A 168 3.24 -11.12 11.34
N VAL A 169 4.12 -10.74 12.29
CA VAL A 169 3.77 -9.73 13.30
C VAL A 169 3.81 -8.36 12.62
N PRO A 170 2.71 -7.58 12.66
CA PRO A 170 2.69 -6.23 12.10
C PRO A 170 3.83 -5.38 12.66
N SER A 171 4.53 -4.66 11.79
CA SER A 171 5.72 -3.87 12.16
C SER A 171 5.44 -2.79 13.21
N SER A 172 4.19 -2.31 13.26
CA SER A 172 3.66 -1.35 14.22
C SER A 172 3.25 -1.96 15.57
N THR A 173 3.45 -3.26 15.79
CA THR A 173 3.03 -3.96 17.02
C THR A 173 3.91 -3.56 18.21
N ASP A 174 3.46 -2.57 18.98
CA ASP A 174 4.09 -2.16 20.25
C ASP A 174 3.34 -2.66 21.49
N LYS A 175 2.10 -3.14 21.30
CA LYS A 175 1.17 -3.58 22.33
C LYS A 175 0.41 -4.80 21.84
N LEU A 176 0.01 -5.67 22.78
CA LEU A 176 -0.89 -6.77 22.48
C LEU A 176 -2.26 -6.48 23.09
N PHE A 177 -3.31 -6.68 22.30
CA PHE A 177 -4.67 -6.46 22.75
C PHE A 177 -5.23 -7.73 23.38
N VAL A 178 -5.73 -7.62 24.61
CA VAL A 178 -6.34 -8.72 25.34
C VAL A 178 -7.84 -8.71 25.05
N VAL A 179 -8.37 -9.83 24.56
CA VAL A 179 -9.76 -9.97 24.09
C VAL A 179 -10.42 -11.22 24.67
N ASN A 180 -11.72 -11.16 24.92
CA ASN A 180 -12.53 -12.32 25.33
C ASN A 180 -12.85 -13.23 24.13
N ARG A 181 -13.60 -14.34 24.32
CA ARG A 181 -13.93 -15.28 23.23
C ARG A 181 -14.81 -14.72 22.12
N ASP A 182 -15.53 -13.63 22.41
CA ASP A 182 -16.41 -12.93 21.47
C ASP A 182 -15.71 -11.71 20.85
N ASP A 183 -14.37 -11.67 20.93
CA ASP A 183 -13.50 -10.57 20.47
C ASP A 183 -13.78 -9.19 21.10
N GLY A 184 -14.47 -9.18 22.24
CA GLY A 184 -14.62 -8.02 23.09
C GLY A 184 -13.28 -7.63 23.75
N TYR A 185 -12.86 -6.39 23.54
CA TYR A 185 -11.65 -5.82 24.13
C TYR A 185 -11.73 -5.76 25.67
N LEU A 186 -10.69 -6.28 26.33
CA LEU A 186 -10.58 -6.34 27.79
C LEU A 186 -9.43 -5.47 28.34
N GLY A 187 -8.39 -5.22 27.54
CA GLY A 187 -7.24 -4.45 27.98
C GLY A 187 -6.03 -4.61 27.06
N ILE A 188 -4.89 -4.08 27.50
CA ILE A 188 -3.61 -4.15 26.78
C ILE A 188 -2.54 -4.82 27.64
N LEU A 189 -1.68 -5.60 26.99
CA LEU A 189 -0.42 -6.06 27.54
C LEU A 189 0.71 -5.19 26.94
N ARG A 190 1.54 -4.61 27.82
CA ARG A 190 2.68 -3.75 27.49
C ARG A 190 3.97 -4.40 27.97
#